data_AF-A0A353PH83-F1
#
_entry.id   AF-A0A353PH83-F1
#
_cell.length_a   1.000
_cell.length_b   1.000
_cell.length_c   1.000
_cell.angle_alpha   90.00
_cell.angle_beta   90.00
_cell.angle_gamma   90.00
#
_symmetry.space_group_name_H-M   'P 1'
#
loop_
_entity.id
_entity.type
_entity.pdbx_description
1 polymer ?
#
loop_
_entity_poly.entity_id
_entity_poly.type
_entity_poly.pdbx_seq_one_letter_code
_entity_poly.pdbx_strand_id
1 'polypeptide(L)'
;MSQSMADLAAALRNVHPDSGVYHDARTGEVTLEVSPDRIHEVAESLKTDAAFDFAQLTDVCGVDYLAYGDAEWMTREATSRGYSRGVKRYEGAHDPDQESPRRFAVVYHLLSLSRNQRLRLRVWLADTQFPVIDSVEDIWPAANWFEREAFDLYGIHFSGHPDLRRILTDYGFVGHPFRKDFPLSGNVELRYDPGKGRVVYEPVQIIPRVLVPKVIRPAAASMAAAEGKSADA
;
A
#
# COMPACT_ATOMS: atom_id res chain seq x y z
N MET A 1 -11.48 -5.14 -34.55
CA MET A 1 -12.61 -5.51 -33.66
C MET A 1 -12.10 -5.37 -32.24
N SER A 2 -12.74 -4.54 -31.42
CA SER A 2 -12.37 -4.40 -29.99
C SER A 2 -12.68 -5.73 -29.30
N GLN A 3 -11.64 -6.46 -28.86
CA GLN A 3 -11.83 -7.64 -28.01
C GLN A 3 -12.32 -7.19 -26.64
N SER A 4 -13.32 -7.88 -26.09
CA SER A 4 -13.85 -7.54 -24.78
C SER A 4 -12.85 -7.89 -23.67
N MET A 5 -12.95 -7.23 -22.53
CA MET A 5 -12.15 -7.55 -21.34
C MET A 5 -12.41 -8.96 -20.80
N ALA A 6 -13.61 -9.49 -21.05
CA ALA A 6 -13.92 -10.89 -20.76
C ALA A 6 -13.14 -11.86 -21.66
N ASP A 7 -12.94 -11.52 -22.94
CA ASP A 7 -12.16 -12.32 -23.88
C ASP A 7 -10.68 -12.33 -23.49
N LEU A 8 -10.14 -11.18 -23.06
CA LEU A 8 -8.79 -11.08 -22.53
C LEU A 8 -8.62 -11.97 -21.29
N ALA A 9 -9.55 -11.90 -20.34
CA ALA A 9 -9.52 -12.74 -19.15
C ALA A 9 -9.59 -14.24 -19.49
N ALA A 10 -10.39 -14.63 -20.48
CA ALA A 10 -10.46 -16.01 -20.95
C ALA A 10 -9.15 -16.46 -21.62
N ALA A 11 -8.54 -15.61 -22.46
CA ALA A 11 -7.25 -15.88 -23.08
C ALA A 11 -6.14 -16.05 -22.04
N LEU A 12 -6.09 -15.18 -21.02
CA LEU A 12 -5.11 -15.28 -19.93
C LEU A 12 -5.26 -16.58 -19.15
N ARG A 13 -6.48 -17.05 -18.88
CA ARG A 13 -6.70 -18.35 -18.21
C ARG A 13 -6.21 -19.54 -19.04
N ASN A 14 -6.27 -19.44 -20.36
CA ASN A 14 -5.82 -20.50 -21.24
C ASN A 14 -4.29 -20.56 -21.33
N VAL A 15 -3.63 -19.39 -21.40
CA VAL A 15 -2.17 -19.30 -21.54
C VAL A 15 -1.45 -19.49 -20.19
N HIS A 16 -2.02 -18.97 -19.11
CA HIS A 16 -1.46 -19.01 -17.76
C HIS A 16 -2.41 -19.70 -16.77
N PRO A 17 -2.60 -21.03 -16.87
CA PRO A 17 -3.59 -21.76 -16.07
C PRO A 17 -3.28 -21.78 -14.57
N ASP A 18 -2.00 -21.66 -14.18
CA ASP A 18 -1.58 -21.64 -12.77
C ASP A 18 -1.71 -20.25 -12.12
N SER A 19 -2.12 -19.24 -12.89
CA SER A 19 -2.26 -17.86 -12.42
C SER A 19 -3.72 -17.53 -12.08
N GLY A 20 -3.92 -16.69 -11.06
CA GLY A 20 -5.25 -16.25 -10.66
C GLY A 20 -5.77 -15.15 -11.59
N VAL A 21 -6.84 -15.41 -12.36
CA VAL A 21 -7.41 -14.40 -13.28
C VAL A 21 -8.74 -13.86 -12.77
N TYR A 22 -8.73 -12.59 -12.37
CA TYR A 22 -9.88 -11.86 -11.86
C TYR A 22 -10.37 -10.86 -12.91
N HIS A 23 -11.68 -10.82 -13.13
CA HIS A 23 -12.32 -9.84 -14.01
C HIS A 23 -13.46 -9.17 -13.24
N ASP A 24 -13.34 -7.87 -12.99
CA ASP A 24 -14.42 -7.09 -12.40
C ASP A 24 -15.35 -6.60 -13.53
N ALA A 25 -16.50 -7.25 -13.67
CA ALA A 25 -17.48 -6.93 -14.69
C ALA A 25 -18.11 -5.52 -14.55
N ARG A 26 -18.02 -4.90 -13.36
CA ARG A 26 -18.56 -3.55 -13.11
C ARG A 26 -17.59 -2.48 -13.58
N THR A 27 -16.28 -2.66 -13.35
CA THR A 27 -15.26 -1.68 -13.75
C THR A 27 -14.63 -2.01 -15.11
N GLY A 28 -14.79 -3.24 -15.59
CA GLY A 28 -14.14 -3.73 -16.81
C GLY A 28 -12.64 -3.98 -16.63
N GLU A 29 -12.15 -4.11 -15.40
CA GLU A 29 -10.74 -4.33 -15.12
C GLU A 29 -10.40 -5.82 -15.04
N VAL A 30 -9.26 -6.20 -15.61
CA VAL A 30 -8.70 -7.55 -15.49
C VAL A 30 -7.46 -7.49 -14.62
N THR A 31 -7.39 -8.36 -13.62
CA THR A 31 -6.22 -8.57 -12.77
C THR A 31 -5.70 -10.00 -12.94
N LEU A 32 -4.43 -10.12 -13.29
CA LEU A 32 -3.69 -11.38 -13.32
C LEU A 32 -2.84 -11.47 -12.05
N GLU A 33 -3.03 -12.49 -11.25
CA GLU A 33 -2.21 -12.81 -10.08
C GLU A 33 -1.20 -13.92 -10.41
N VAL A 34 0.07 -13.65 -10.15
CA VAL A 34 1.18 -14.56 -10.50
C VAL A 34 2.07 -14.77 -9.28
N SER A 35 2.70 -15.95 -9.20
CA SER A 35 3.75 -16.24 -8.21
C SER A 35 5.00 -15.38 -8.48
N PRO A 36 5.72 -14.90 -7.47
CA PRO A 36 6.96 -14.15 -7.67
C PRO A 36 8.00 -14.90 -8.50
N ASP A 37 8.08 -16.23 -8.37
CA ASP A 37 9.04 -17.05 -9.13
C ASP A 37 8.77 -17.12 -10.65
N ARG A 38 7.58 -16.71 -11.09
CA ARG A 38 7.16 -16.76 -12.50
C ARG A 38 6.94 -15.38 -13.11
N ILE A 39 7.29 -14.33 -12.39
CA ILE A 39 7.02 -12.96 -12.86
C ILE A 39 7.72 -12.68 -14.19
N HIS A 40 8.99 -13.09 -14.33
CA HIS A 40 9.77 -12.84 -15.53
C HIS A 40 9.21 -13.59 -16.75
N GLU A 41 8.93 -14.90 -16.60
CA GLU A 41 8.29 -15.74 -17.63
C GLU A 41 6.95 -15.16 -18.10
N VAL A 42 6.08 -14.78 -17.16
CA VAL A 42 4.76 -14.23 -17.49
C VAL A 42 4.88 -12.84 -18.11
N ALA A 43 5.78 -12.00 -17.61
CA ALA A 43 6.04 -10.68 -18.17
C ALA A 43 6.53 -10.76 -19.63
N GLU A 44 7.44 -11.70 -19.93
CA GLU A 44 7.95 -11.92 -21.27
C GLU A 44 6.84 -12.41 -22.21
N SER A 45 6.03 -13.37 -21.76
CA SER A 45 4.84 -13.84 -22.49
C SER A 45 3.87 -12.70 -22.81
N LEU A 46 3.51 -11.89 -21.81
CA LEU A 46 2.58 -10.76 -21.96
C LEU A 46 3.09 -9.70 -22.95
N LYS A 47 4.40 -9.50 -23.02
CA LYS A 47 5.00 -8.54 -23.96
C LYS A 47 5.12 -9.09 -25.37
N THR A 48 5.57 -10.34 -25.51
CA THR A 48 5.98 -10.91 -26.81
C THR A 48 4.85 -11.60 -27.57
N ASP A 49 3.84 -12.15 -26.88
CA ASP A 49 2.74 -12.84 -27.53
C ASP A 49 1.86 -11.83 -28.29
N ALA A 50 1.73 -12.04 -29.60
CA ALA A 50 0.89 -11.22 -30.47
C ALA A 50 -0.60 -11.23 -30.05
N ALA A 51 -1.04 -12.22 -29.28
CA ALA A 51 -2.37 -12.26 -28.69
C ALA A 51 -2.58 -11.18 -27.61
N PHE A 52 -1.52 -10.74 -26.93
CA PHE A 52 -1.57 -9.77 -25.83
C PHE A 52 -0.93 -8.43 -26.20
N ASP A 53 0.34 -8.46 -26.65
CA ASP A 53 1.11 -7.28 -27.08
C ASP A 53 1.06 -6.13 -26.06
N PHE A 54 1.38 -6.42 -24.79
CA PHE A 54 1.51 -5.40 -23.74
C PHE A 54 2.83 -4.63 -23.89
N ALA A 55 2.90 -3.81 -24.93
CA ALA A 55 4.09 -3.06 -25.29
C ALA A 55 4.51 -2.02 -24.25
N GLN A 56 3.56 -1.47 -23.48
CA GLN A 56 3.81 -0.37 -22.54
C GLN A 56 3.57 -0.78 -21.08
N LEU A 57 4.62 -0.64 -20.26
CA LEU A 57 4.51 -0.58 -18.80
C LEU A 57 4.16 0.85 -18.40
N THR A 58 3.04 1.02 -17.71
CA THR A 58 2.56 2.33 -17.24
C THR A 58 3.12 2.67 -15.87
N ASP A 59 3.15 1.69 -14.95
CA ASP A 59 3.50 1.92 -13.55
C ASP A 59 3.85 0.59 -12.83
N VAL A 60 4.68 0.68 -11.80
CA VAL A 60 4.96 -0.42 -10.84
C VAL A 60 4.84 0.12 -9.43
N CYS A 61 3.90 -0.43 -8.67
CA CYS A 61 3.61 -0.02 -7.31
C CYS A 61 3.88 -1.15 -6.31
N GLY A 62 4.61 -0.86 -5.24
CA GLY A 62 4.57 -1.67 -4.01
C GLY A 62 3.29 -1.37 -3.21
N VAL A 63 2.75 -2.37 -2.52
CA VAL A 63 1.59 -2.21 -1.64
C VAL A 63 1.84 -3.00 -0.35
N ASP A 64 1.64 -2.35 0.80
CA ASP A 64 1.67 -2.97 2.13
C ASP A 64 0.24 -3.14 2.67
N TYR A 65 -0.15 -4.41 2.83
CA TYR A 65 -1.45 -4.88 3.28
C TYR A 65 -1.50 -5.18 4.79
N LEU A 66 -0.46 -4.84 5.58
CA LEU A 66 -0.42 -5.13 7.02
C LEU A 66 -1.68 -4.70 7.79
N ALA A 67 -2.22 -3.51 7.47
CA ALA A 67 -3.45 -2.97 8.08
C ALA A 67 -4.70 -3.18 7.21
N TYR A 68 -4.63 -4.05 6.20
CA TYR A 68 -5.72 -4.20 5.24
C TYR A 68 -6.93 -4.86 5.87
N GLY A 69 -8.09 -4.21 5.74
CA GLY A 69 -9.33 -4.68 6.34
C GLY A 69 -9.51 -4.22 7.79
N ASP A 70 -8.51 -3.62 8.41
CA ASP A 70 -8.64 -2.98 9.71
C ASP A 70 -9.13 -1.54 9.55
N ALA A 71 -10.26 -1.25 10.18
CA ALA A 71 -10.82 0.10 10.22
C ALA A 71 -11.15 0.47 11.66
N GLU A 72 -10.63 1.60 12.12
CA GLU A 72 -10.97 2.19 13.41
C GLU A 72 -12.47 2.50 13.54
N TRP A 73 -13.16 2.66 12.40
CA TRP A 73 -14.57 3.00 12.27
C TRP A 73 -15.32 1.91 11.47
N MET A 74 -15.47 0.71 12.02
CA MET A 74 -16.37 -0.30 11.46
C MET A 74 -17.80 -0.12 11.98
N THR A 75 -18.59 0.75 11.35
CA THR A 75 -20.05 0.75 11.53
C THR A 75 -20.67 -0.28 10.58
N ARG A 76 -20.71 -1.55 10.99
CA ARG A 76 -21.46 -2.59 10.27
C ARG A 76 -22.97 -2.41 10.37
N GLU A 77 -23.46 -1.64 11.36
CA GLU A 77 -24.86 -1.27 11.51
C GLU A 77 -24.99 0.20 11.97
N ALA A 78 -25.97 0.91 11.43
CA ALA A 78 -26.31 2.27 11.84
C ALA A 78 -27.07 2.23 13.19
N THR A 79 -26.36 2.50 14.30
CA THR A 79 -27.02 2.62 15.61
C THR A 79 -27.71 3.97 15.74
N SER A 80 -29.02 3.98 16.02
CA SER A 80 -29.81 5.20 16.26
C SER A 80 -29.48 5.94 17.57
N ARG A 81 -28.57 5.39 18.38
CA ARG A 81 -28.11 5.95 19.66
C ARG A 81 -26.60 5.80 19.83
N GLY A 82 -25.81 6.60 19.11
CA GLY A 82 -24.43 6.88 19.55
C GLY A 82 -23.40 7.02 18.44
N TYR A 83 -23.02 8.26 18.16
CA TYR A 83 -21.94 8.63 17.25
C TYR A 83 -20.51 8.36 17.80
N SER A 84 -20.36 7.66 18.94
CA SER A 84 -19.11 7.68 19.72
C SER A 84 -18.74 6.37 20.44
N ARG A 85 -19.46 5.28 20.17
CA ARG A 85 -19.20 3.98 20.84
C ARG A 85 -18.49 2.94 19.96
N GLY A 86 -18.26 3.25 18.69
CA GLY A 86 -17.63 2.32 17.73
C GLY A 86 -16.12 2.49 17.55
N VAL A 87 -15.47 3.38 18.31
CA VAL A 87 -14.01 3.55 18.21
C VAL A 87 -13.35 2.46 19.03
N LYS A 88 -13.00 1.34 18.38
CA LYS A 88 -11.85 0.58 18.86
C LYS A 88 -10.64 1.45 18.53
N ARG A 89 -10.07 2.10 19.54
CA ARG A 89 -8.79 2.79 19.36
C ARG A 89 -7.84 1.73 18.81
N TYR A 90 -7.19 2.05 17.71
CA TYR A 90 -6.08 1.26 17.25
C TYR A 90 -4.99 1.36 18.33
N GLU A 91 -4.91 0.35 19.19
CA GLU A 91 -3.95 0.27 20.29
C GLU A 91 -2.68 -0.41 19.77
N GLY A 92 -1.80 0.41 19.20
CA GLY A 92 -0.43 0.00 18.87
C GLY A 92 -0.19 -0.20 17.37
N ALA A 93 1.02 0.20 16.93
CA ALA A 93 1.54 -0.19 15.63
C ALA A 93 1.38 -1.71 15.45
N HIS A 94 0.91 -2.14 14.28
CA HIS A 94 0.92 -3.55 13.91
C HIS A 94 2.30 -4.12 14.24
N ASP A 95 2.32 -5.26 14.94
CA ASP A 95 3.57 -5.95 15.18
C ASP A 95 4.21 -6.22 13.81
N PRO A 96 5.41 -5.67 13.52
CA PRO A 96 6.08 -5.91 12.24
C PRO A 96 6.37 -7.39 12.02
N ASP A 97 6.41 -8.18 13.10
CA ASP A 97 6.62 -9.64 13.09
C ASP A 97 5.30 -10.43 13.02
N GLN A 98 4.15 -9.76 12.88
CA GLN A 98 2.89 -10.44 12.59
C GLN A 98 2.97 -11.10 11.22
N GLU A 99 3.12 -12.43 11.20
CA GLU A 99 3.13 -13.23 9.98
C GLU A 99 1.79 -13.11 9.24
N SER A 100 1.71 -12.17 8.30
CA SER A 100 0.67 -12.12 7.31
C SER A 100 1.23 -12.69 6.01
N PRO A 101 0.70 -13.83 5.51
CA PRO A 101 1.24 -14.48 4.31
C PRO A 101 1.07 -13.64 3.03
N ARG A 102 0.44 -12.47 3.11
CA ARG A 102 0.17 -11.54 2.02
C ARG A 102 0.37 -10.09 2.45
N ARG A 103 1.47 -9.79 3.14
CA ARG A 103 1.78 -8.40 3.54
C ARG A 103 2.13 -7.53 2.33
N PHE A 104 3.12 -7.93 1.55
CA PHE A 104 3.56 -7.12 0.41
C PHE A 104 3.02 -7.66 -0.91
N ALA A 105 2.59 -6.74 -1.77
CA ALA A 105 2.32 -7.04 -3.17
C ALA A 105 3.01 -6.02 -4.07
N VAL A 106 3.44 -6.48 -5.25
CA VAL A 106 3.87 -5.62 -6.35
C VAL A 106 2.79 -5.64 -7.41
N VAL A 107 2.38 -4.46 -7.87
CA VAL A 107 1.33 -4.29 -8.87
C VAL A 107 1.92 -3.58 -10.09
N TYR A 108 1.87 -4.24 -11.23
CA TYR A 108 2.28 -3.72 -12.52
C TYR A 108 1.04 -3.32 -13.33
N HIS A 109 1.10 -2.14 -13.94
CA HIS A 109 0.05 -1.65 -14.82
C HIS A 109 0.52 -1.68 -16.27
N LEU A 110 -0.11 -2.54 -17.08
CA LEU A 110 0.26 -2.78 -18.47
C LEU A 110 -0.79 -2.23 -19.43
N LEU A 111 -0.34 -1.73 -20.57
CA LEU A 111 -1.16 -1.21 -21.65
C LEU A 111 -0.73 -1.83 -22.98
N SER A 112 -1.69 -2.46 -23.66
CA SER A 112 -1.56 -2.87 -25.06
C SER A 112 -2.07 -1.74 -25.95
N LEU A 113 -1.20 -1.16 -26.76
CA LEU A 113 -1.54 -0.04 -27.65
C LEU A 113 -2.31 -0.52 -28.89
N SER A 114 -1.96 -1.69 -29.43
CA SER A 114 -2.60 -2.27 -30.62
C SER A 114 -4.05 -2.67 -30.36
N ARG A 115 -4.33 -3.15 -29.15
CA ARG A 115 -5.68 -3.60 -28.73
C ARG A 115 -6.42 -2.58 -27.87
N ASN A 116 -5.73 -1.54 -27.40
CA ASN A 116 -6.24 -0.56 -26.43
C ASN A 116 -6.80 -1.23 -25.16
N GLN A 117 -6.05 -2.17 -24.60
CA GLN A 117 -6.44 -2.98 -23.45
C GLN A 117 -5.50 -2.75 -22.28
N ARG A 118 -6.04 -2.74 -21.06
CA ARG A 118 -5.26 -2.58 -19.83
C ARG A 118 -5.30 -3.85 -19.01
N LEU A 119 -4.17 -4.20 -18.42
CA LEU A 119 -4.03 -5.34 -17.53
C LEU A 119 -3.34 -4.90 -16.24
N ARG A 120 -3.87 -5.34 -15.10
CA ARG A 120 -3.22 -5.23 -13.81
C ARG A 120 -2.57 -6.57 -13.50
N LEU A 121 -1.25 -6.60 -13.37
CA LEU A 121 -0.50 -7.79 -12.96
C LEU A 121 -0.13 -7.62 -11.49
N ARG A 122 -0.57 -8.52 -10.62
CA ARG A 122 -0.33 -8.46 -9.18
C ARG A 122 0.48 -9.67 -8.73
N VAL A 123 1.52 -9.42 -7.95
CA VAL A 123 2.39 -10.46 -7.40
C VAL A 123 2.41 -10.32 -5.90
N TRP A 124 2.06 -11.41 -5.19
CA TRP A 124 2.16 -11.48 -3.74
C TRP A 124 3.55 -11.96 -3.35
N LEU A 125 4.22 -11.25 -2.44
CA LEU A 125 5.56 -11.63 -2.00
C LEU A 125 5.47 -12.58 -0.81
N ALA A 126 6.31 -13.62 -0.82
CA ALA A 126 6.28 -14.67 0.19
C ALA A 126 6.88 -14.24 1.53
N ASP A 127 7.92 -13.41 1.50
CA ASP A 127 8.65 -12.97 2.69
C ASP A 127 8.16 -11.58 3.17
N THR A 128 7.86 -11.50 4.46
CA THR A 128 7.41 -10.30 5.16
C THR A 128 8.58 -9.42 5.60
N GLN A 129 9.74 -10.00 5.92
CA GLN A 129 10.91 -9.29 6.43
C GLN A 129 11.79 -8.79 5.28
N PHE A 130 12.07 -9.67 4.31
CA PHE A 130 12.89 -9.37 3.14
C PHE A 130 12.15 -9.72 1.85
N PRO A 131 11.19 -8.88 1.41
CA PRO A 131 10.45 -9.10 0.17
C PRO A 131 11.37 -9.03 -1.05
N VAL A 132 11.51 -10.16 -1.77
CA VAL A 132 12.32 -10.26 -3.00
C VAL A 132 11.44 -10.67 -4.19
N ILE A 133 11.73 -10.09 -5.35
CA ILE A 133 11.12 -10.42 -6.64
C ILE A 133 12.15 -10.21 -7.76
N ASP A 134 12.00 -10.87 -8.91
CA ASP A 134 12.84 -10.58 -10.08
C ASP A 134 12.42 -9.26 -10.74
N SER A 135 13.42 -8.51 -11.20
CA SER A 135 13.25 -7.29 -12.00
C SER A 135 12.67 -7.63 -13.37
N VAL A 136 11.87 -6.71 -13.91
CA VAL A 136 11.34 -6.79 -15.28
C VAL A 136 11.89 -5.67 -16.17
N GLU A 137 13.01 -5.06 -15.78
CA GLU A 137 13.65 -3.94 -16.48
C GLU A 137 14.14 -4.31 -17.89
N ASP A 138 14.64 -5.53 -18.06
CA ASP A 138 15.06 -6.07 -19.35
C ASP A 138 13.88 -6.24 -20.33
N ILE A 139 12.70 -6.53 -19.79
CA ILE A 139 11.45 -6.60 -20.54
C ILE A 139 10.91 -5.20 -20.79
N TRP A 140 10.71 -4.37 -19.78
CA TRP A 140 10.27 -2.98 -19.94
C TRP A 140 11.28 -2.03 -19.29
N PRO A 141 12.10 -1.30 -20.08
CA PRO A 141 13.11 -0.38 -19.53
C PRO A 141 12.53 0.73 -18.64
N ALA A 142 11.24 1.05 -18.78
CA ALA A 142 10.53 1.98 -17.91
C ALA A 142 10.46 1.50 -16.45
N ALA A 143 10.56 0.18 -16.20
CA ALA A 143 10.47 -0.41 -14.86
C ALA A 143 11.60 0.06 -13.94
N ASN A 144 12.78 0.41 -14.48
CA ASN A 144 13.96 0.81 -13.72
C ASN A 144 13.65 1.83 -12.60
N TRP A 145 12.96 2.92 -12.95
CA TRP A 145 12.65 3.97 -11.98
C TRP A 145 11.58 3.56 -10.97
N PHE A 146 10.56 2.82 -11.42
CA PHE A 146 9.47 2.38 -10.54
C PHE A 146 9.92 1.28 -9.57
N GLU A 147 10.80 0.36 -10.00
CA GLU A 147 11.38 -0.66 -9.13
C GLU A 147 12.28 -0.02 -8.06
N ARG A 148 13.04 1.01 -8.41
CA ARG A 148 13.81 1.81 -7.44
C ARG A 148 12.92 2.56 -6.45
N GLU A 149 11.81 3.11 -6.92
CA GLU A 149 10.81 3.75 -6.06
C GLU A 149 10.19 2.74 -5.08
N ALA A 150 9.78 1.58 -5.57
CA ALA A 150 9.24 0.50 -4.74
C ALA A 150 10.27 -0.01 -3.71
N PHE A 151 11.55 -0.09 -4.08
CA PHE A 151 12.63 -0.38 -3.14
C PHE A 151 12.79 0.72 -2.07
N ASP A 152 12.76 1.99 -2.45
CA ASP A 152 12.94 3.09 -1.49
C ASP A 152 11.78 3.20 -0.50
N LEU A 153 10.54 3.12 -1.01
CA LEU A 153 9.32 3.38 -0.25
C LEU A 153 8.81 2.17 0.54
N TYR A 154 8.97 0.95 0.01
CA TYR A 154 8.46 -0.29 0.62
C TYR A 154 9.57 -1.27 1.00
N GLY A 155 10.80 -1.09 0.51
CA GLY A 155 11.91 -2.01 0.79
C GLY A 155 11.81 -3.34 0.06
N ILE A 156 11.12 -3.36 -1.09
CA ILE A 156 11.03 -4.53 -1.96
C ILE A 156 12.30 -4.63 -2.79
N HIS A 157 13.00 -5.75 -2.70
CA HIS A 157 14.24 -5.99 -3.42
C HIS A 157 13.97 -6.61 -4.79
N PHE A 158 14.52 -6.00 -5.84
CA PHE A 158 14.40 -6.47 -7.22
C PHE A 158 15.72 -7.12 -7.68
N SER A 159 15.72 -8.44 -7.77
CA SER A 159 16.85 -9.24 -8.25
C SER A 159 17.08 -9.01 -9.75
N GLY A 160 18.32 -8.79 -10.16
CA GLY A 160 18.67 -8.53 -11.57
C GLY A 160 18.60 -7.06 -12.01
N HIS A 161 18.14 -6.15 -11.14
CA HIS A 161 18.11 -4.72 -11.45
C HIS A 161 19.54 -4.12 -11.52
N PRO A 162 19.87 -3.27 -12.52
CA PRO A 162 21.24 -2.77 -12.73
C PRO A 162 21.76 -1.80 -11.66
N ASP A 163 20.91 -0.93 -11.10
CA ASP A 163 21.28 0.08 -10.09
C ASP A 163 20.16 0.28 -9.07
N LEU A 164 19.97 -0.69 -8.17
CA LEU A 164 18.92 -0.62 -7.15
C LEU A 164 19.39 0.23 -5.95
N ARG A 165 19.01 1.51 -5.96
CA ARG A 165 19.28 2.47 -4.88
C ARG A 165 18.12 3.43 -4.66
N ARG A 166 18.10 4.03 -3.46
CA ARG A 166 17.15 5.07 -3.05
C ARG A 166 17.09 6.23 -4.04
N ILE A 167 15.92 6.86 -4.15
CA ILE A 167 15.68 7.91 -5.15
C ILE A 167 14.80 9.07 -4.66
N LEU A 168 13.90 8.80 -3.71
CA LEU A 168 12.98 9.79 -3.13
C LEU A 168 13.41 10.21 -1.72
N THR A 169 13.94 9.27 -0.94
CA THR A 169 14.35 9.53 0.44
C THR A 169 15.75 10.17 0.52
N ASP A 170 16.04 10.82 1.65
CA ASP A 170 17.36 11.38 1.93
C ASP A 170 18.43 10.28 1.98
N TYR A 171 19.68 10.63 1.67
CA TYR A 171 20.79 9.68 1.57
C TYR A 171 21.03 8.88 2.85
N GLY A 172 20.79 9.49 4.02
CA GLY A 172 20.93 8.86 5.34
C GLY A 172 19.63 8.31 5.90
N PHE A 173 18.55 8.22 5.12
CA PHE A 173 17.25 7.82 5.61
C PHE A 173 17.23 6.33 6.00
N VAL A 174 16.82 6.05 7.24
CA VAL A 174 16.70 4.70 7.79
C VAL A 174 15.23 4.30 7.83
N GLY A 175 14.88 3.27 7.08
CA GLY A 175 13.52 2.74 6.95
C GLY A 175 12.89 2.95 5.58
N HIS A 176 11.60 2.67 5.50
CA HIS A 176 10.78 2.66 4.29
C HIS A 176 9.45 3.39 4.58
N PRO A 177 9.27 4.63 4.10
CA PRO A 177 8.19 5.51 4.55
C PRO A 177 6.76 4.99 4.37
N PHE A 178 6.50 4.17 3.35
CA PHE A 178 5.13 3.74 3.00
C PHE A 178 4.74 2.39 3.59
N ARG A 179 5.61 1.76 4.39
CA ARG A 179 5.22 0.63 5.22
C ARG A 179 4.27 1.09 6.33
N LYS A 180 3.29 0.26 6.68
CA LYS A 180 2.24 0.62 7.66
C LYS A 180 2.71 0.64 9.11
N ASP A 181 3.87 0.05 9.38
CA ASP A 181 4.59 0.10 10.65
C ASP A 181 5.44 1.38 10.80
N PHE A 182 5.68 2.14 9.73
CA PHE A 182 6.48 3.36 9.78
C PHE A 182 5.66 4.57 10.28
N PRO A 183 6.17 5.36 11.25
CA PRO A 183 5.44 6.50 11.79
C PRO A 183 5.33 7.63 10.75
N LEU A 184 4.16 8.29 10.69
CA LEU A 184 3.88 9.34 9.72
C LEU A 184 4.87 10.53 9.79
N SER A 185 5.27 10.94 10.99
CA SER A 185 6.24 12.02 11.20
C SER A 185 7.69 11.59 10.96
N GLY A 186 7.93 10.28 10.76
CA GLY A 186 9.26 9.70 10.77
C GLY A 186 9.91 9.69 12.16
N ASN A 187 11.17 9.27 12.18
CA ASN A 187 11.96 9.16 13.41
C ASN A 187 12.88 10.37 13.64
N VAL A 188 13.18 11.13 12.57
CA VAL A 188 14.22 12.16 12.57
C VAL A 188 13.71 13.44 11.91
N GLU A 189 14.03 14.59 12.52
CA GLU A 189 13.83 15.93 11.99
C GLU A 189 15.18 16.62 11.71
N LEU A 190 15.15 17.58 10.79
CA LEU A 190 16.32 18.35 10.37
C LEU A 190 16.27 19.75 11.00
N ARG A 191 17.35 20.16 11.66
CA ARG A 191 17.50 21.50 12.25
C ARG A 191 18.86 22.10 11.93
N TYR A 192 18.92 23.39 11.62
CA TYR A 192 20.20 24.09 11.51
C TYR A 192 20.79 24.37 12.91
N ASP A 193 22.06 24.00 13.11
CA ASP A 193 22.82 24.25 14.34
C ASP A 193 23.85 25.37 14.08
N PRO A 194 23.62 26.61 14.56
CA PRO A 194 24.55 27.72 14.38
C PRO A 194 25.93 27.48 15.00
N GLY A 195 26.02 26.69 16.08
CA GLY A 195 27.29 26.41 16.74
C GLY A 195 28.19 25.49 15.92
N LYS A 196 27.59 24.62 15.09
CA LYS A 196 28.30 23.71 14.19
C LYS A 196 28.36 24.21 12.74
N GLY A 197 27.59 25.25 12.40
CA GLY A 197 27.49 25.78 11.04
C GLY A 197 26.94 24.79 10.02
N ARG A 198 26.09 23.84 10.44
CA ARG A 198 25.53 22.79 9.57
C ARG A 198 24.13 22.35 9.99
N VAL A 199 23.44 21.66 9.09
CA VAL A 199 22.17 20.97 9.39
C VAL A 199 22.48 19.68 10.16
N VAL A 200 21.74 19.42 11.23
CA VAL A 200 21.83 18.23 12.07
C VAL A 200 20.52 17.46 12.07
N TYR A 201 20.64 16.14 12.24
CA TYR A 201 19.54 15.20 12.38
C TYR A 201 19.26 15.00 13.87
N GLU A 202 18.02 15.26 14.32
CA GLU A 202 17.58 15.12 15.71
C GLU A 202 16.30 14.26 15.76
N PRO A 203 16.03 13.53 16.87
CA PRO A 203 14.77 12.79 16.99
C PRO A 203 13.54 13.70 16.95
N VAL A 204 12.49 13.27 16.25
CA VAL A 204 11.25 14.05 16.09
C VAL A 204 10.61 14.35 17.45
N GLN A 205 10.27 15.61 17.69
CA GLN A 205 9.54 16.07 18.89
C GLN A 205 8.07 16.42 18.60
N ILE A 206 7.63 16.26 17.35
CA ILE A 206 6.29 16.64 16.90
C ILE A 206 5.24 15.69 17.49
N ILE A 207 4.33 16.24 18.28
CA ILE A 207 3.17 15.50 18.79
C ILE A 207 2.13 15.35 17.66
N PRO A 208 1.70 14.12 17.31
CA PRO A 208 0.70 13.91 16.29
C PRO A 208 -0.61 14.63 16.61
N ARG A 209 -1.03 15.55 15.74
CA ARG A 209 -2.31 16.23 15.89
C ARG A 209 -3.42 15.36 15.33
N VAL A 210 -4.13 14.67 16.21
CA VAL A 210 -5.31 13.89 15.84
C VAL A 210 -6.47 14.86 15.52
N LEU A 211 -6.95 14.87 14.28
CA LEU A 211 -8.05 15.74 13.81
C LEU A 211 -9.44 15.32 14.34
N VAL A 212 -9.51 14.37 15.28
CA VAL A 212 -10.78 13.94 15.86
C VAL A 212 -11.39 15.12 16.61
N PRO A 213 -12.62 15.54 16.27
CA PRO A 213 -13.29 16.61 16.98
C PRO A 213 -13.40 16.24 18.46
N LYS A 214 -12.84 17.08 19.32
CA LYS A 214 -12.89 16.90 20.77
C LYS A 214 -14.34 17.07 21.22
N VAL A 215 -15.05 15.96 21.43
CA VAL A 215 -16.38 15.99 22.04
C VAL A 215 -16.22 16.28 23.53
N ILE A 216 -16.31 17.55 23.91
CA ILE A 216 -16.34 17.96 25.32
C ILE A 216 -17.72 17.56 25.87
N ARG A 217 -17.77 16.49 26.66
CA ARG A 217 -18.96 16.16 27.45
C ARG A 217 -18.85 16.89 28.79
N PRO A 218 -19.91 17.55 29.28
CA PRO A 218 -19.93 18.01 30.66
C PRO A 218 -19.71 16.79 31.57
N ALA A 219 -18.83 16.94 32.56
CA ALA A 219 -18.57 15.89 33.54
C ALA A 219 -19.89 15.53 34.24
N ALA A 220 -20.17 14.24 34.40
CA ALA A 220 -21.39 13.75 35.07
C ALA A 220 -21.55 14.28 36.51
N ALA A 221 -20.48 14.84 37.10
CA ALA A 221 -20.48 15.45 38.42
C ALA A 221 -21.34 16.73 38.52
N SER A 222 -21.67 17.43 37.42
CA SER A 222 -22.48 18.67 37.51
C SER A 222 -23.99 18.42 37.47
N MET A 223 -24.45 17.22 37.14
CA MET A 223 -25.89 16.89 37.13
C MET A 223 -26.41 16.39 38.48
N ALA A 224 -25.56 15.79 39.31
CA ALA A 224 -25.97 15.36 40.66
C ALA A 224 -26.18 16.53 41.64
N ALA A 225 -25.65 17.72 41.35
CA ALA A 225 -25.82 18.90 42.20
C ALA A 225 -27.14 19.66 41.97
N ALA A 226 -27.88 19.36 40.89
CA ALA A 226 -29.13 20.05 40.55
C ALA A 226 -30.38 19.35 41.11
N GLU A 227 -30.31 18.07 41.46
CA GLU A 227 -31.46 17.30 41.98
C GLU A 227 -31.56 17.28 43.52
N GLY A 228 -30.65 17.95 44.23
CA GLY A 228 -30.57 17.95 45.70
C GLY A 228 -31.14 19.18 46.43
N LYS A 229 -31.89 20.08 45.78
CA LYS A 229 -32.44 21.31 46.40
C LYS A 229 -33.95 21.51 46.20
N SER A 230 -34.74 20.45 46.33
CA SER A 230 -36.20 20.57 46.53
C SER A 230 -36.75 19.48 47.45
N ALA A 231 -36.31 19.47 48.71
CA ALA A 231 -37.00 18.80 49.81
C ALA A 231 -36.43 19.31 51.15
N ASP A 232 -36.85 20.51 51.57
CA ASP A 232 -37.22 20.81 52.97
C ASP A 232 -37.66 22.28 53.11
N ALA A 233 -38.81 22.44 53.79
CA ALA A 233 -39.55 23.66 54.21
C ALA A 233 -40.36 24.43 53.14
#